data_AF-A0A447TS39-F1
#
_entry.id   AF-A0A447TS39-F1
#
_cell.length_a   1.000
_cell.length_b   1.000
_cell.length_c   1.000
_cell.angle_alpha   90.00
_cell.angle_beta   90.00
_cell.angle_gamma   90.00
#
_symmetry.space_group_name_H-M   'P 1'
#
loop_
_entity.id
_entity.type
_entity.pdbx_description
1 polymer ?
#
loop_
_entity_poly.entity_id
_entity_poly.type
_entity_poly.pdbx_seq_one_letter_code
_entity_poly.pdbx_strand_id
1 'polypeptide(L)'
;MAKDVNFKMAEGSSGQVSSFLDGGNPFRFWLLEIFNGNIIAIGLIPVLALIIYGVFSPDKKERSMPDYHAALVIDIGTTNCKVSCYSCHDVSVLEVRKFPTPTISSDKGEVDFDIEALWQALRLVMAELVASVPFPVKNISIASFGESGVFVDKEGVILTPDAGLV
;
A
#
# COMPACT_ATOMS: atom_id res chain seq x y z
N MET A 1 18.19 -15.68 -17.74
CA MET A 1 18.38 -16.59 -16.58
C MET A 1 18.85 -15.72 -15.42
N ALA A 2 17.91 -15.24 -14.60
CA ALA A 2 18.23 -14.32 -13.51
C ALA A 2 18.94 -15.08 -12.38
N LYS A 3 20.08 -14.54 -11.95
CA LYS A 3 20.80 -15.02 -10.77
C LYS A 3 20.11 -14.43 -9.53
N ASP A 4 19.75 -15.33 -8.62
CA ASP A 4 19.08 -15.03 -7.37
C ASP A 4 19.90 -14.04 -6.53
N VAL A 5 19.32 -12.88 -6.20
CA VAL A 5 19.94 -11.88 -5.34
C VAL A 5 19.54 -12.17 -3.90
N ASN A 6 20.48 -12.74 -3.15
CA ASN A 6 20.35 -13.04 -1.73
C ASN A 6 20.10 -11.75 -0.92
N PHE A 7 18.83 -11.39 -0.74
CA PHE A 7 18.42 -10.38 0.23
C PHE A 7 18.61 -10.93 1.64
N LYS A 8 19.64 -10.44 2.34
CA LYS A 8 19.75 -10.63 3.79
C LYS A 8 18.91 -9.55 4.47
N MET A 9 17.74 -9.94 4.96
CA MET A 9 16.92 -9.07 5.82
C MET A 9 17.65 -8.85 7.14
N ALA A 10 17.72 -7.59 7.59
CA ALA A 10 18.30 -7.23 8.88
C ALA A 10 17.49 -7.84 10.03
N GLU A 11 18.18 -8.41 11.03
CA GLU A 11 17.58 -9.00 12.22
C GLU A 11 16.69 -7.97 12.93
N GLY A 12 15.38 -8.24 12.99
CA GLY A 12 14.39 -7.42 13.70
C GLY A 12 13.30 -6.77 12.83
N SER A 13 13.38 -6.85 11.49
CA SER A 13 12.33 -6.34 10.61
C SER A 13 11.30 -7.43 10.28
N SER A 14 10.16 -7.46 10.98
CA SER A 14 8.99 -8.26 10.58
C SER A 14 8.24 -7.57 9.43
N GLY A 15 8.92 -7.39 8.30
CA GLY A 15 8.34 -6.83 7.07
C GLY A 15 7.36 -7.83 6.46
N GLN A 16 6.15 -7.91 7.04
CA GLN A 16 5.03 -8.59 6.41
C GLN A 16 4.54 -7.74 5.24
N VAL A 17 5.10 -8.01 4.06
CA VAL A 17 4.49 -7.65 2.80
C VAL A 17 3.37 -8.66 2.56
N SER A 18 2.13 -8.24 2.78
CA SER A 18 0.94 -9.02 2.42
C SER A 18 0.18 -8.23 1.37
N SER A 19 0.31 -8.60 0.10
CA SER A 19 -0.64 -8.18 -0.93
C SER A 19 -1.96 -8.91 -0.63
N PHE A 20 -3.00 -8.17 -0.25
CA PHE A 20 -4.34 -8.73 0.01
C PHE A 20 -4.93 -9.47 -1.22
N LEU A 21 -4.35 -9.26 -2.40
CA LEU A 21 -4.87 -9.70 -3.69
C LEU A 21 -4.01 -10.74 -4.42
N ASP A 22 -2.87 -11.18 -3.90
CA ASP A 22 -2.02 -12.14 -4.62
C ASP A 22 -1.79 -13.43 -3.81
N GLY A 23 -2.24 -14.57 -4.34
CA GLY A 23 -1.73 -15.88 -3.93
C GLY A 23 -2.53 -16.75 -2.94
N GLY A 24 -3.86 -16.77 -3.00
CA GLY A 24 -4.62 -17.86 -2.34
C GLY A 24 -5.10 -17.56 -0.93
N ASN A 25 -5.91 -16.51 -0.80
CA ASN A 25 -6.61 -16.15 0.44
C ASN A 25 -7.35 -17.38 1.03
N PRO A 26 -6.90 -17.92 2.17
CA PRO A 26 -7.52 -19.08 2.82
C PRO A 26 -9.01 -18.88 3.11
N PHE A 27 -9.45 -17.63 3.28
CA PHE A 27 -10.86 -17.27 3.45
C PHE A 27 -11.71 -17.67 2.23
N ARG A 28 -11.22 -17.43 1.00
CA ARG A 28 -11.95 -17.76 -0.22
C ARG A 28 -12.10 -19.27 -0.38
N PHE A 29 -11.05 -20.02 -0.08
CA PHE A 29 -11.08 -21.49 -0.10
C PHE A 29 -12.04 -22.03 0.95
N TRP A 30 -11.96 -21.54 2.19
CA TRP A 30 -12.85 -21.94 3.27
C TRP A 30 -14.32 -21.62 2.97
N LEU A 31 -14.62 -20.48 2.33
CA LEU A 31 -15.96 -20.12 1.90
C LEU A 31 -16.53 -21.11 0.86
N LEU A 32 -15.72 -21.55 -0.11
CA LEU A 32 -16.13 -22.58 -1.07
C LEU A 32 -16.43 -23.93 -0.40
N GLU A 33 -15.62 -24.33 0.58
CA GLU A 33 -15.83 -25.57 1.34
C GLU A 33 -17.13 -25.54 2.17
N ILE A 34 -17.52 -24.38 2.70
CA ILE A 34 -18.83 -24.19 3.36
C ILE A 34 -19.97 -24.42 2.36
N PHE A 35 -19.89 -23.83 1.16
CA PHE A 35 -20.91 -24.00 0.12
C PHE A 35 -20.98 -25.42 -0.44
N ASN A 36 -19.86 -26.14 -0.46
CA ASN A 36 -19.79 -27.56 -0.81
C ASN A 36 -20.31 -28.50 0.31
N GLY A 37 -20.75 -27.96 1.46
CA GLY A 37 -21.29 -28.75 2.56
C GLY A 37 -20.23 -29.50 3.36
N ASN A 38 -18.97 -29.06 3.33
CA ASN A 38 -17.92 -29.68 4.11
C ASN A 38 -18.16 -29.45 5.62
N ILE A 39 -18.43 -30.53 6.35
CA ILE A 39 -18.76 -30.51 7.78
C ILE A 39 -17.62 -29.91 8.62
N ILE A 40 -16.36 -30.10 8.21
CA ILE A 40 -15.20 -29.54 8.91
C ILE A 40 -15.20 -28.02 8.78
N ALA A 41 -15.46 -27.49 7.59
CA ALA A 41 -15.50 -26.05 7.34
C ALA A 41 -16.64 -25.38 8.13
N ILE A 42 -17.81 -26.02 8.19
CA ILE A 42 -18.98 -25.54 8.96
C ILE A 42 -18.69 -25.58 10.47
N GLY A 43 -18.05 -26.65 10.97
CA GLY A 43 -17.68 -26.80 12.38
C GLY A 43 -16.69 -25.74 12.88
N LEU A 44 -15.90 -25.13 11.99
CA LEU A 44 -14.94 -24.08 12.33
C LEU A 44 -15.57 -22.68 12.50
N ILE A 45 -16.80 -22.47 12.02
CA ILE A 45 -17.53 -21.19 12.15
C ILE A 45 -17.60 -20.70 13.61
N PRO A 46 -18.08 -21.49 14.60
CA PRO A 46 -18.17 -21.04 15.99
C PRO A 46 -16.81 -20.79 16.64
N VAL A 47 -15.77 -21.54 16.23
CA VAL A 47 -14.40 -21.35 16.73
C VAL A 47 -13.84 -20.01 16.24
N LEU A 48 -14.01 -19.70 14.96
CA LEU A 48 -13.63 -18.42 14.39
C LEU A 48 -14.44 -17.26 15.00
N ALA A 49 -15.74 -17.44 15.23
CA ALA A 49 -16.56 -16.45 15.91
C ALA A 49 -16.08 -16.16 17.34
N LEU A 50 -15.65 -17.19 18.09
CA LEU A 50 -15.05 -17.04 19.41
C LEU A 50 -13.70 -16.33 19.38
N ILE A 51 -12.84 -16.65 18.41
CA ILE A 51 -11.56 -15.96 18.22
C ILE A 51 -11.80 -14.49 17.90
N ILE A 52 -12.71 -14.20 16.97
CA ILE A 52 -13.13 -12.83 16.64
C ILE A 52 -13.67 -12.15 17.90
N TYR A 53 -14.55 -12.78 18.67
CA TYR A 53 -15.06 -12.20 19.92
C TYR A 53 -13.95 -11.95 20.97
N GLY A 54 -12.94 -12.81 21.04
CA GLY A 54 -11.78 -12.62 21.91
C GLY A 54 -10.88 -11.46 21.48
N VAL A 55 -10.66 -11.31 20.17
CA VAL A 55 -9.89 -10.20 19.57
C VAL A 55 -10.65 -8.87 19.63
N PHE A 56 -11.96 -8.91 19.39
CA PHE A 56 -12.88 -7.77 19.48
C PHE A 56 -13.49 -7.63 20.88
N SER A 57 -12.92 -8.28 21.90
CA SER A 57 -13.33 -8.03 23.28
C SER A 57 -13.18 -6.53 23.52
N PRO A 58 -14.27 -5.81 23.86
CA PRO A 58 -14.30 -4.36 23.86
C PRO A 58 -13.13 -3.84 24.68
N ASP A 59 -12.31 -3.04 24.00
CA ASP A 59 -11.00 -2.61 24.43
C ASP A 59 -10.93 -2.34 25.93
N LYS A 60 -10.05 -3.05 26.63
CA LYS A 60 -9.48 -2.50 27.86
C LYS A 60 -8.69 -1.27 27.43
N LYS A 61 -9.38 -0.13 27.43
CA LYS A 61 -8.88 1.18 27.03
C LYS A 61 -7.71 1.56 27.92
N GLU A 62 -6.53 1.13 27.52
CA GLU A 62 -5.28 1.58 28.11
C GLU A 62 -5.12 3.05 27.72
N ARG A 63 -5.21 3.92 28.72
CA ARG A 63 -5.16 5.38 28.57
C ARG A 63 -3.71 5.81 28.36
N SER A 64 -3.11 5.43 27.23
CA SER A 64 -1.94 6.13 26.70
C SER A 64 -2.41 7.47 26.11
N MET A 65 -1.55 8.49 26.13
CA MET A 65 -1.88 9.80 25.57
C MET A 65 -2.33 9.65 24.11
N PRO A 66 -3.38 10.36 23.66
CA PRO A 66 -3.81 10.29 22.27
C PRO A 66 -2.64 10.67 21.35
N ASP A 67 -2.19 9.72 20.53
CA ASP A 67 -1.11 9.94 19.58
C ASP A 67 -1.68 10.71 18.38
N TYR A 68 -1.76 12.04 18.50
CA TYR A 68 -2.19 12.95 17.45
C TYR A 68 -1.12 13.04 16.36
N HIS A 69 -1.09 12.05 15.47
CA HIS A 69 -0.29 12.06 14.26
C HIS A 69 -1.16 11.73 13.05
N ALA A 70 -0.61 12.02 11.88
CA ALA A 70 -1.24 11.72 10.61
C ALA A 70 -0.46 10.67 9.81
N ALA A 71 -1.17 9.99 8.93
CA ALA A 71 -0.62 9.08 7.94
C ALA A 71 -0.89 9.60 6.53
N LEU A 72 0.14 9.59 5.68
CA LEU A 72 0.00 9.78 4.25
C LEU A 72 -0.23 8.44 3.56
N VAL A 73 -1.18 8.42 2.63
CA VAL A 73 -1.44 7.30 1.73
C VAL A 73 -1.30 7.82 0.31
N ILE A 74 -0.31 7.30 -0.40
CA ILE A 74 0.01 7.61 -1.78
C ILE A 74 -0.47 6.43 -2.64
N ASP A 75 -1.27 6.74 -3.64
CA ASP A 75 -1.82 5.79 -4.61
C ASP A 75 -1.41 6.25 -6.01
N ILE A 76 -0.48 5.51 -6.63
CA ILE A 76 0.06 5.79 -7.95
C ILE A 76 -0.65 4.86 -8.94
N GLY A 77 -1.68 5.41 -9.60
CA GLY A 77 -2.38 4.73 -10.68
C GLY A 77 -1.77 5.05 -12.04
N THR A 78 -2.21 4.31 -13.07
CA THR A 78 -1.77 4.54 -14.46
C THR A 78 -2.27 5.86 -15.04
N THR A 79 -3.47 6.30 -14.63
CA THR A 79 -4.07 7.56 -15.14
C THR A 79 -4.00 8.71 -14.14
N ASN A 80 -4.12 8.40 -12.86
CA ASN A 80 -4.15 9.40 -11.80
C ASN A 80 -3.36 8.93 -10.59
N CYS A 81 -2.67 9.88 -9.97
CA CYS A 81 -2.09 9.74 -8.66
C CYS A 81 -2.98 10.42 -7.62
N LYS A 82 -3.00 9.87 -6.41
CA LYS A 82 -3.72 10.40 -5.27
C LYS A 82 -2.82 10.38 -4.04
N VAL A 83 -2.79 11.48 -3.30
CA VAL A 83 -2.18 11.56 -1.98
C VAL A 83 -3.26 11.96 -0.99
N SER A 84 -3.44 11.16 0.05
CA SER A 84 -4.47 11.36 1.07
C SER A 84 -3.84 11.35 2.45
N CYS A 85 -4.33 12.23 3.32
CA CYS A 85 -3.90 12.33 4.71
C CYS A 85 -5.01 11.88 5.63
N TYR A 86 -4.66 11.06 6.62
CA TYR A 86 -5.59 10.54 7.60
C TYR A 86 -5.11 10.88 9.01
N SER A 87 -6.05 11.19 9.89
CA SER A 87 -5.80 11.26 11.33
C SER A 87 -5.70 9.84 11.88
N CYS A 88 -4.60 9.53 12.57
CA CYS A 88 -4.44 8.22 13.23
C CYS A 88 -5.21 8.14 14.56
N HIS A 89 -5.72 9.26 15.06
CA HIS A 89 -6.49 9.31 16.30
C HIS A 89 -7.94 8.83 16.11
N ASP A 90 -8.59 9.24 15.03
CA ASP A 90 -10.02 9.00 14.78
C ASP A 90 -10.33 8.48 13.37
N VAL A 91 -9.29 8.15 12.59
CA VAL A 91 -9.40 7.59 11.22
C VAL A 91 -10.08 8.54 10.24
N SER A 92 -10.22 9.83 10.60
CA SER A 92 -10.81 10.84 9.72
C SER A 92 -9.87 11.18 8.56
N VAL A 93 -10.47 11.50 7.41
CA VAL A 93 -9.74 12.06 6.26
C VAL A 93 -9.48 13.53 6.55
N LEU A 94 -8.21 13.93 6.59
CA LEU A 94 -7.82 15.32 6.81
C LEU A 94 -7.78 16.11 5.50
N GLU A 95 -7.17 15.56 4.46
CA GLU A 95 -7.03 16.20 3.15
C GLU A 95 -6.79 15.14 2.07
N VAL A 96 -7.21 15.42 0.83
CA VAL A 96 -6.96 14.58 -0.34
C VAL A 96 -6.57 15.44 -1.54
N ARG A 97 -5.45 15.09 -2.17
CA ARG A 97 -5.00 15.67 -3.44
C ARG A 97 -4.98 14.61 -4.51
N LYS A 98 -5.39 14.99 -5.73
CA LYS A 98 -5.36 14.13 -6.92
C LYS A 98 -4.70 14.91 -8.05
N PHE A 99 -3.91 14.23 -8.85
CA PHE A 99 -3.29 14.80 -10.03
C PHE A 99 -3.12 13.72 -11.12
N PRO A 100 -3.14 14.08 -12.41
CA PRO A 100 -2.89 13.14 -13.49
C PRO A 100 -1.51 12.50 -13.35
N THR A 101 -1.38 11.21 -13.68
CA THR A 101 -0.08 10.55 -13.72
C THR A 101 0.72 11.08 -14.91
N PRO A 102 1.89 11.69 -14.69
CA PRO A 102 2.69 12.24 -15.79
C PRO A 102 3.17 11.14 -16.73
N THR A 103 2.98 11.35 -18.03
CA THR A 103 3.38 10.41 -19.09
C THR A 103 4.12 11.12 -20.22
N ILE A 104 5.00 10.39 -20.88
CA ILE A 104 5.72 10.81 -22.08
C ILE A 104 5.16 9.99 -23.24
N SER A 105 4.69 10.68 -24.27
CA SER A 105 4.26 10.02 -25.51
C SER A 105 5.43 9.96 -26.48
N SER A 106 5.77 8.77 -26.94
CA SER A 106 6.71 8.56 -28.04
C SER A 106 6.02 8.80 -29.40
N ASP A 107 6.77 9.24 -30.41
CA ASP A 107 6.31 9.40 -31.80
C ASP A 107 5.71 8.11 -32.40
N LYS A 108 5.97 6.95 -31.77
CA LYS A 108 5.47 5.63 -32.16
C LYS A 108 4.16 5.22 -31.45
N GLY A 109 3.60 6.07 -30.59
CA GLY A 109 2.35 5.79 -29.87
C GLY A 109 2.52 4.98 -28.58
N GLU A 110 3.76 4.69 -28.17
CA GLU A 110 4.06 4.16 -26.83
C GLU A 110 3.92 5.29 -25.79
N VAL A 111 3.32 4.96 -24.65
CA VAL A 111 3.11 5.89 -23.53
C VAL A 111 3.88 5.35 -22.34
N ASP A 112 4.95 6.04 -21.99
CA ASP A 112 5.81 5.73 -20.85
C ASP A 112 5.51 6.69 -19.70
N PHE A 113 5.86 6.33 -18.47
CA PHE A 113 5.72 7.25 -17.34
C PHE A 113 6.85 8.27 -17.32
N ASP A 114 6.51 9.55 -17.11
CA ASP A 114 7.51 10.57 -16.82
C ASP A 114 7.88 10.48 -15.34
N ILE A 115 8.88 9.65 -15.03
CA ILE A 115 9.28 9.33 -13.65
C ILE A 115 9.80 10.58 -12.92
N GLU A 116 10.50 11.47 -13.61
CA GLU A 116 11.00 12.71 -13.00
C GLU A 116 9.83 13.65 -12.70
N ALA A 117 8.92 13.87 -13.66
CA ALA A 117 7.74 14.69 -13.42
C ALA A 117 6.83 14.09 -12.34
N LEU A 118 6.68 12.77 -12.29
CA LEU A 118 5.94 12.07 -11.26
C LEU A 118 6.58 12.30 -9.88
N TRP A 119 7.90 12.19 -9.77
CA TRP A 119 8.63 12.45 -8.54
C TRP A 119 8.47 13.90 -8.06
N GLN A 120 8.59 14.87 -8.97
CA GLN A 120 8.41 16.29 -8.64
C GLN A 120 6.97 16.59 -8.20
N ALA A 121 5.98 16.04 -8.91
CA ALA A 121 4.57 16.21 -8.58
C ALA A 121 4.25 15.61 -7.20
N LEU A 122 4.74 14.40 -6.90
CA LEU A 122 4.59 13.77 -5.59
C LEU A 122 5.23 14.63 -4.49
N ARG A 123 6.48 15.10 -4.67
CA ARG A 123 7.15 15.94 -3.67
C ARG A 123 6.39 17.22 -3.39
N LEU A 124 5.90 17.90 -4.42
CA LEU A 124 5.13 19.13 -4.28
C LEU A 124 3.82 18.88 -3.54
N VAL A 125 3.04 17.89 -3.98
CA VAL A 125 1.74 17.56 -3.39
C VAL A 125 1.89 17.09 -1.94
N MET A 126 2.91 16.28 -1.63
CA MET A 126 3.20 15.86 -0.27
C MET A 126 3.58 17.04 0.61
N ALA A 127 4.45 17.95 0.14
CA ALA A 127 4.85 19.13 0.90
C ALA A 127 3.66 20.05 1.22
N GLU A 128 2.81 20.33 0.23
CA GLU A 128 1.60 21.12 0.42
C GLU A 128 0.64 20.48 1.42
N LEU A 129 0.44 19.16 1.31
CA LEU A 129 -0.47 18.42 2.16
C LEU A 129 0.04 18.31 3.60
N VAL A 130 1.35 18.07 3.79
CA VAL A 130 2.00 18.09 5.12
C VAL A 130 1.88 19.47 5.75
N ALA A 131 2.01 20.55 4.97
CA ALA A 131 1.86 21.91 5.46
C ALA A 131 0.41 22.29 5.79
N SER A 132 -0.59 21.63 5.18
CA SER A 132 -2.01 21.96 5.37
C SER A 132 -2.67 21.22 6.54
N VAL A 133 -2.06 20.16 7.07
CA VAL A 133 -2.66 19.33 8.13
C VAL A 133 -2.20 19.73 9.54
N PRO A 134 -3.08 19.62 10.55
CA PRO A 134 -2.78 20.08 11.91
C PRO A 134 -1.89 19.13 12.71
N PHE A 135 -1.63 17.91 12.20
CA PHE A 135 -0.90 16.87 12.91
C PHE A 135 0.42 16.54 12.21
N PRO A 136 1.48 16.21 12.96
CA PRO A 136 2.72 15.73 12.36
C PRO A 136 2.46 14.42 11.61
N VAL A 137 2.95 14.33 10.38
CA VAL A 137 2.92 13.09 9.61
C VAL A 137 4.04 12.18 10.08
N LYS A 138 3.70 10.98 10.57
CA LYS A 138 4.68 9.98 11.04
C LYS A 138 4.72 8.73 10.16
N ASN A 139 3.69 8.49 9.35
CA ASN A 139 3.54 7.27 8.56
C ASN A 139 3.29 7.61 7.10
N ILE A 140 3.88 6.83 6.19
CA ILE A 140 3.63 6.89 4.76
C ILE A 140 3.35 5.47 4.27
N SER A 141 2.24 5.30 3.57
CA SER A 141 1.86 4.09 2.86
C SER A 141 1.84 4.39 1.38
N ILE A 142 2.41 3.51 0.56
CA ILE A 142 2.46 3.67 -0.90
C ILE A 142 1.83 2.44 -1.55
N ALA A 143 0.86 2.66 -2.42
CA ALA A 143 0.31 1.69 -3.35
C ALA A 143 0.64 2.17 -4.77
N SER A 144 1.11 1.27 -5.63
CA SER A 144 1.46 1.56 -7.02
C SER A 144 0.91 0.46 -7.92
N PHE A 145 0.72 0.77 -9.20
CA PHE A 145 0.47 -0.22 -10.23
C PHE A 145 1.62 -1.23 -10.30
N GLY A 146 1.29 -2.53 -10.30
CA GLY A 146 2.23 -3.62 -10.04
C GLY A 146 3.12 -4.05 -11.20
N GLU A 147 2.87 -3.58 -12.43
CA GLU A 147 3.57 -4.06 -13.62
C GLU A 147 4.62 -3.07 -14.17
N SER A 148 4.81 -1.90 -13.54
CA SER A 148 5.77 -0.88 -13.99
C SER A 148 6.92 -0.73 -12.99
N GLY A 149 8.16 -0.75 -13.49
CA GLY A 149 9.37 -0.58 -12.68
C GLY A 149 10.52 0.05 -13.46
N VAL A 150 11.41 0.75 -12.77
CA VAL A 150 12.60 1.36 -13.39
C VAL A 150 13.87 0.69 -12.89
N PHE A 151 14.85 0.51 -13.78
CA PHE A 151 16.19 0.12 -13.36
C PHE A 151 16.92 1.34 -12.81
N VAL A 152 17.52 1.19 -11.63
CA VAL A 152 18.36 2.21 -11.00
C VAL A 152 19.76 1.67 -10.74
N ASP A 153 20.77 2.53 -10.86
CA ASP A 153 22.13 2.19 -10.44
C ASP A 153 22.32 2.32 -8.92
N LYS A 154 23.54 2.08 -8.45
CA LYS A 154 23.91 2.15 -7.02
C LYS A 154 23.91 3.59 -6.48
N GLU A 155 23.89 4.59 -7.35
CA GLU A 155 23.75 6.01 -7.03
C GLU A 155 22.29 6.47 -7.05
N GLY A 156 21.35 5.60 -7.46
CA GLY A 156 19.93 5.91 -7.58
C GLY A 156 19.55 6.60 -8.89
N VAL A 157 20.44 6.61 -9.88
CA VAL A 157 20.17 7.17 -11.21
C VAL A 157 19.38 6.17 -12.04
N ILE A 158 18.35 6.65 -12.73
CA ILE A 158 17.49 5.85 -13.61
C ILE A 158 18.27 5.45 -14.87
N LEU A 159 18.33 4.14 -15.14
CA LEU A 159 19.08 3.54 -16.25
C LEU A 159 18.24 3.28 -17.50
N THR A 160 16.91 3.18 -17.37
CA THR A 160 15.97 2.95 -18.48
C THR A 160 14.64 3.67 -18.24
N PRO A 161 13.82 3.92 -19.28
CA PRO A 161 12.39 4.16 -19.12
C PRO A 161 11.72 3.02 -18.34
N ASP A 162 10.49 3.22 -17.88
CA ASP A 162 9.80 2.21 -17.10
C ASP A 162 9.65 0.90 -17.90
N ALA A 163 10.22 -0.17 -17.36
CA ALA A 163 10.13 -1.50 -17.90
C ALA A 163 8.79 -2.08 -17.43
N GLY A 164 7.78 -2.02 -18.29
CA GLY A 164 6.61 -2.87 -18.16
C GLY A 164 7.05 -4.34 -18.11
N LEU A 165 6.87 -5.02 -16.98
CA LEU A 165 7.02 -6.47 -16.90
C LEU A 165 5.75 -7.10 -17.50
N VAL A 166 5.75 -7.26 -18.82
CA VAL A 166 4.77 -8.10 -19.55
C VAL A 166 5.15 -9.57 -19.42
#